data_AF-A0A924C3R2-F1
#
_entry.id   AF-A0A924C3R2-F1
#
_cell.length_a   1.000
_cell.length_b   1.000
_cell.length_c   1.000
_cell.angle_alpha   90.00
_cell.angle_beta   90.00
_cell.angle_gamma   90.00
#
_symmetry.space_group_name_H-M   'P 1'
#
loop_
_entity.id
_entity.type
_entity.pdbx_description
1 polymer ?
#
loop_
_entity_poly.entity_id
_entity_poly.type
_entity_poly.pdbx_seq_one_letter_code
_entity_poly.pdbx_strand_id
1 'polypeptide(L)'
;MATKPDLPPPDQRKLSNLTLLWGFVRSYPGQLAAALAALAVAALATLAIPRGLKQVVDNGFAAGSDPATIAPYFWGLLGVVALLAVATAFRFYFVSWIGERVVADLRKAVHRHLLTLDPVFFEENRPAEIASRLTSDTAVIEQVVATSASLALRNAAMGLGGIILMFNEAPKLTGLMLLVIPLTMLPIIVLGRRVRGVSRSSQDRIAGLGTMAAEVLGAIKIVQAFTQEGREAAR
;
A
#
# COMPACT_ATOMS: atom_id res chain seq x y z
N MET A 1 21.33 29.01 -22.78
CA MET A 1 20.65 28.75 -21.49
C MET A 1 19.21 28.37 -21.82
N ALA A 2 18.97 27.08 -22.12
CA ALA A 2 17.63 26.61 -22.48
C ALA A 2 16.84 26.39 -21.19
N THR A 3 15.79 27.18 -20.98
CA THR A 3 14.79 26.99 -19.94
C THR A 3 14.21 25.59 -20.05
N LYS A 4 14.41 24.75 -19.01
CA LYS A 4 13.68 23.48 -18.87
C LYS A 4 12.19 23.77 -19.09
N PRO A 5 11.49 23.01 -19.95
CA PRO A 5 10.04 23.14 -20.05
C PRO A 5 9.46 22.90 -18.66
N ASP A 6 8.64 23.83 -18.17
CA ASP A 6 7.88 23.65 -16.95
C ASP A 6 7.00 22.40 -17.15
N LEU A 7 7.37 21.31 -16.49
CA LEU A 7 6.56 20.09 -16.48
C LEU A 7 5.20 20.47 -15.89
N PRO A 8 4.08 20.16 -16.56
CA PRO A 8 2.76 20.46 -16.02
C PRO A 8 2.63 19.85 -14.61
N PRO A 9 1.96 20.54 -13.67
CA PRO A 9 1.78 20.02 -12.31
C PRO A 9 1.14 18.64 -12.37
N PRO A 10 1.58 17.68 -11.52
CA PRO A 10 1.10 16.31 -11.58
C PRO A 10 -0.42 16.27 -11.54
N ASP A 11 -1.00 15.65 -12.56
CA ASP A 11 -2.42 15.64 -12.86
C ASP A 11 -3.25 15.32 -11.61
N GLN A 12 -4.33 16.09 -11.41
CA GLN A 12 -5.15 16.04 -10.22
C GLN A 12 -5.62 14.59 -10.02
N ARG A 13 -5.42 14.03 -8.82
CA ARG A 13 -5.86 12.67 -8.46
C ARG A 13 -7.39 12.59 -8.51
N LYS A 14 -7.96 12.41 -9.70
CA LYS A 14 -9.40 12.32 -9.90
C LYS A 14 -9.88 10.97 -9.38
N LEU A 15 -10.68 11.00 -8.32
CA LEU A 15 -11.40 9.82 -7.79
C LEU A 15 -12.26 9.13 -8.87
N SER A 16 -12.56 9.84 -9.97
CA SER A 16 -13.18 9.32 -11.19
C SER A 16 -12.44 8.14 -11.83
N ASN A 17 -11.14 7.96 -11.58
CA ASN A 17 -10.41 6.80 -12.12
C ASN A 17 -10.71 5.51 -11.32
N LEU A 18 -11.07 5.64 -10.04
CA LEU A 18 -11.49 4.51 -9.21
C LEU A 18 -12.93 4.07 -9.53
N THR A 19 -13.79 4.99 -9.97
CA THR A 19 -15.17 4.65 -10.37
C THR A 19 -15.20 3.79 -11.63
N LEU A 20 -14.22 3.94 -12.54
CA LEU A 20 -14.07 3.07 -13.71
C LEU A 20 -13.72 1.63 -13.28
N LEU A 21 -12.78 1.47 -12.36
CA LEU A 21 -12.41 0.15 -11.81
C LEU A 21 -13.57 -0.51 -11.05
N TRP A 22 -14.37 0.28 -10.33
CA TRP A 22 -15.58 -0.22 -9.68
C TRP A 22 -16.55 -0.88 -10.67
N GLY A 23 -16.60 -0.38 -11.91
CA GLY A 23 -17.38 -0.96 -13.00
C GLY A 23 -16.99 -2.40 -13.34
N PHE A 24 -15.71 -2.77 -13.19
CA PHE A 24 -15.23 -4.13 -13.41
C PHE A 24 -15.40 -5.01 -12.16
N VAL A 25 -15.17 -4.45 -10.97
CA VAL A 25 -15.31 -5.17 -9.69
C VAL A 25 -16.77 -5.59 -9.45
N ARG A 26 -17.75 -4.72 -9.73
CA ARG A 26 -19.18 -5.01 -9.51
C ARG A 26 -19.72 -6.17 -10.34
N SER A 27 -18.99 -6.63 -11.36
CA SER A 27 -19.34 -7.81 -12.16
C SER A 27 -19.23 -9.12 -11.37
N TYR A 28 -18.57 -9.08 -10.21
CA TYR A 28 -18.30 -10.24 -9.35
C TYR A 28 -18.91 -10.09 -7.93
N PRO A 29 -20.23 -9.90 -7.80
CA PRO A 29 -20.86 -9.56 -6.53
C PRO A 29 -20.76 -10.69 -5.49
N GLY A 30 -20.85 -11.95 -5.92
CA GLY A 30 -20.78 -13.11 -5.01
C GLY A 30 -19.40 -13.27 -4.37
N GLN A 31 -18.35 -13.16 -5.18
CA GLN A 31 -16.96 -13.23 -4.72
C GLN A 31 -16.61 -12.02 -3.86
N LEU A 32 -17.11 -10.83 -4.23
CA LEU A 32 -16.93 -9.63 -3.41
C LEU A 32 -17.61 -9.77 -2.05
N ALA A 33 -18.85 -10.26 -2.01
CA ALA A 33 -19.56 -10.53 -0.77
C ALA A 33 -18.82 -11.56 0.10
N ALA A 34 -18.32 -12.65 -0.50
CA ALA A 34 -17.53 -13.66 0.21
C ALA A 34 -16.21 -13.10 0.75
N ALA A 35 -15.51 -12.27 -0.03
CA ALA A 35 -14.29 -11.58 0.41
C ALA A 35 -14.56 -10.64 1.59
N LEU A 36 -15.65 -9.86 1.53
CA LEU A 36 -16.06 -8.94 2.59
C LEU A 36 -16.49 -9.67 3.86
N ALA A 37 -17.26 -10.76 3.72
CA ALA A 37 -17.66 -11.61 4.84
C ALA A 37 -16.43 -12.25 5.51
N ALA A 38 -15.52 -12.81 4.72
CA ALA A 38 -14.27 -13.39 5.24
C ALA A 38 -13.40 -12.32 5.92
N LEU A 39 -13.37 -11.09 5.39
CA LEU A 39 -12.70 -9.95 6.03
C LEU A 39 -13.34 -9.58 7.37
N ALA A 40 -14.67 -9.51 7.44
CA ALA A 40 -15.38 -9.20 8.67
C ALA A 40 -15.12 -10.27 9.74
N VAL A 41 -15.22 -11.56 9.39
CA VAL A 41 -14.93 -12.68 10.29
C VAL A 41 -13.48 -12.64 10.75
N ALA A 42 -12.51 -12.43 9.86
CA ALA A 42 -11.10 -12.34 10.23
C ALA A 42 -10.82 -11.15 11.14
N ALA A 43 -11.43 -9.99 10.89
CA ALA A 43 -11.28 -8.80 11.74
C ALA A 43 -11.86 -9.05 13.15
N LEU A 44 -13.07 -9.61 13.24
CA LEU A 44 -13.70 -9.96 14.51
C LEU A 44 -12.89 -11.01 15.28
N ALA A 45 -12.40 -12.07 14.61
CA ALA A 45 -11.57 -13.09 15.24
C ALA A 45 -10.24 -12.49 15.75
N THR A 46 -9.60 -11.61 14.97
CA THR A 46 -8.38 -10.92 15.41
C THR A 46 -8.64 -10.05 16.64
N LEU A 47 -9.76 -9.30 16.65
CA LEU A 47 -10.17 -8.46 17.78
C LEU A 47 -10.62 -9.27 19.01
N ALA A 48 -11.04 -10.52 18.82
CA ALA A 48 -11.37 -11.43 19.92
C ALA A 48 -10.12 -11.98 20.62
N ILE A 49 -8.94 -12.02 19.96
CA ILE A 49 -7.71 -12.59 20.56
C ILE A 49 -7.34 -11.90 21.89
N PRO A 50 -7.22 -10.56 21.98
CA PRO A 50 -6.90 -9.90 23.25
C PRO A 50 -7.89 -10.21 24.37
N ARG A 51 -9.19 -10.33 24.04
CA ARG A 51 -10.22 -10.72 25.00
C ARG A 51 -10.12 -12.17 25.44
N GLY A 52 -9.85 -13.08 24.51
CA GLY A 52 -9.60 -14.49 24.82
C GLY A 52 -8.38 -14.62 25.74
N LEU A 53 -7.32 -13.86 25.48
CA LEU A 53 -6.15 -13.81 26.36
C LEU A 53 -6.49 -13.24 27.73
N LYS A 54 -7.29 -12.16 27.81
CA LYS A 54 -7.79 -11.61 29.08
C LYS A 54 -8.54 -12.69 29.90
N GLN A 55 -9.41 -13.46 29.28
CA GLN A 55 -10.14 -14.55 29.96
C GLN A 55 -9.21 -15.64 30.47
N VAL A 56 -8.18 -16.02 29.70
CA VAL A 56 -7.15 -16.98 30.16
C VAL A 56 -6.40 -16.44 31.38
N VAL A 57 -6.03 -15.15 31.39
CA VAL A 57 -5.33 -14.52 32.50
C VAL A 57 -6.23 -14.41 33.73
N ASP A 58 -7.39 -13.78 33.59
CA ASP A 58 -8.28 -13.43 34.69
C ASP A 58 -8.93 -14.66 35.31
N ASN A 59 -9.38 -15.63 34.50
CA ASN A 59 -10.12 -16.80 35.00
C ASN A 59 -9.28 -18.06 35.07
N GLY A 60 -8.20 -18.16 34.29
CA GLY A 60 -7.34 -19.34 34.29
C GLY A 60 -6.29 -19.30 35.39
N PHE A 61 -5.63 -18.15 35.58
CA PHE A 61 -4.55 -18.06 36.56
C PHE A 61 -5.00 -17.49 37.91
N ALA A 62 -6.04 -16.65 37.96
CA ALA A 62 -6.48 -16.05 39.22
C ALA A 62 -7.43 -16.94 40.06
N ALA A 63 -8.08 -17.94 39.45
CA ALA A 63 -9.07 -18.80 40.11
C ALA A 63 -8.50 -20.10 40.72
N GLY A 64 -7.19 -20.34 40.57
CA GLY A 64 -6.53 -21.58 40.97
C GLY A 64 -6.02 -22.35 39.75
N SER A 65 -4.79 -22.85 39.84
CA SER A 65 -4.04 -23.48 38.74
C SER A 65 -4.45 -24.94 38.46
N ASP A 66 -5.75 -25.23 38.45
CA ASP A 66 -6.26 -26.54 38.02
C ASP A 66 -6.30 -26.59 36.47
N PRO A 67 -5.53 -27.49 35.83
CA PRO A 67 -5.51 -27.62 34.38
C PRO A 67 -6.90 -27.84 33.76
N ALA A 68 -7.83 -28.48 34.49
CA ALA A 68 -9.17 -28.74 34.00
C ALA A 68 -10.02 -27.47 33.85
N THR A 69 -9.78 -26.45 34.67
CA THR A 69 -10.51 -25.18 34.64
C THR A 69 -9.94 -24.22 33.58
N ILE A 70 -8.64 -24.38 33.26
CA ILE A 70 -7.92 -23.52 32.31
C ILE A 70 -8.09 -24.00 30.86
N ALA A 71 -8.13 -25.32 30.64
CA ALA A 71 -8.16 -25.92 29.31
C ALA A 71 -9.27 -25.39 28.38
N PRO A 72 -10.53 -25.15 28.83
CA PRO A 72 -11.59 -24.63 27.97
C PRO A 72 -11.27 -23.25 27.37
N TYR A 73 -10.60 -22.37 28.11
CA TYR A 73 -10.22 -21.04 27.62
C TYR A 73 -9.14 -21.12 26.54
N PHE A 74 -8.17 -22.04 26.69
CA PHE A 74 -7.17 -22.31 25.65
C PHE A 74 -7.80 -22.93 24.40
N TRP A 75 -8.72 -23.88 24.54
CA TRP A 75 -9.44 -24.45 23.40
C TRP A 75 -10.32 -23.41 22.70
N GLY A 76 -10.96 -22.51 23.46
CA GLY A 76 -11.69 -21.37 22.92
C GLY A 76 -10.79 -20.44 22.11
N LEU A 77 -9.62 -20.07 22.66
CA LEU A 77 -8.64 -19.25 21.97
C LEU A 77 -8.09 -19.95 20.71
N LEU A 78 -7.80 -21.25 20.79
CA LEU A 78 -7.40 -22.06 19.64
C LEU A 78 -8.47 -22.04 18.54
N GLY A 79 -9.75 -22.17 18.92
CA GLY A 79 -10.88 -22.07 18.00
C GLY A 79 -10.95 -20.71 17.30
N VAL A 80 -10.73 -19.61 18.03
CA VAL A 80 -10.66 -18.26 17.46
C VAL A 80 -9.50 -18.13 16.47
N VAL A 81 -8.33 -18.66 16.80
CA VAL A 81 -7.14 -18.63 15.92
C VAL A 81 -7.36 -19.49 14.68
N ALA A 82 -7.97 -20.66 14.82
CA ALA A 82 -8.33 -21.53 13.69
C ALA A 82 -9.34 -20.85 12.76
N LEU A 83 -10.38 -20.23 13.32
CA LEU A 83 -11.35 -19.43 12.56
C LEU A 83 -10.67 -18.27 11.84
N LEU A 84 -9.75 -17.56 12.51
CA LEU A 84 -8.96 -16.49 11.91
C LEU A 84 -8.14 -16.99 10.72
N ALA A 85 -7.46 -18.14 10.86
CA ALA A 85 -6.65 -18.72 9.80
C ALA A 85 -7.50 -19.06 8.57
N VAL A 86 -8.64 -19.73 8.77
CA VAL A 86 -9.59 -20.08 7.71
C VAL A 86 -10.15 -18.81 7.06
N ALA A 87 -10.67 -17.87 7.84
CA ALA A 87 -11.21 -16.62 7.31
C ALA A 87 -10.17 -15.81 6.54
N THR A 88 -8.91 -15.80 7.00
CA THR A 88 -7.82 -15.13 6.30
C THR A 88 -7.48 -15.81 4.97
N ALA A 89 -7.46 -17.15 4.93
CA ALA A 89 -7.23 -17.90 3.70
C ALA A 89 -8.35 -17.68 2.67
N PHE A 90 -9.61 -17.78 3.09
CA PHE A 90 -10.76 -17.50 2.22
C PHE A 90 -10.76 -16.06 1.70
N ARG A 91 -10.48 -15.08 2.58
CA ARG A 91 -10.33 -13.68 2.16
C ARG A 91 -9.24 -13.55 1.11
N PHE A 92 -8.05 -14.11 1.36
CA PHE A 92 -6.93 -14.03 0.43
C PHE A 92 -7.29 -14.64 -0.92
N TYR A 93 -7.90 -15.81 -0.94
CA TYR A 93 -8.34 -16.48 -2.16
C TYR A 93 -9.30 -15.61 -2.99
N PHE A 94 -10.42 -15.15 -2.38
CA PHE A 94 -11.42 -14.38 -3.12
C PHE A 94 -10.89 -13.03 -3.59
N VAL A 95 -10.09 -12.35 -2.76
CA VAL A 95 -9.49 -11.06 -3.09
C VAL A 95 -8.51 -11.19 -4.25
N SER A 96 -7.61 -12.18 -4.23
CA SER A 96 -6.68 -12.44 -5.33
C SER A 96 -7.42 -12.82 -6.62
N TRP A 97 -8.43 -13.70 -6.51
CA TRP A 97 -9.25 -14.11 -7.65
C TRP A 97 -9.97 -12.91 -8.30
N ILE A 98 -10.54 -12.00 -7.51
CA ILE A 98 -11.19 -10.78 -8.02
C ILE A 98 -10.16 -9.90 -8.73
N GLY A 99 -8.98 -9.68 -8.13
CA GLY A 99 -7.92 -8.88 -8.73
C GLY A 99 -7.50 -9.38 -10.11
N GLU A 100 -7.20 -10.67 -10.21
CA GLU A 100 -6.83 -11.31 -11.46
C GLU A 100 -7.94 -11.22 -12.52
N ARG A 101 -9.20 -11.45 -12.13
CA ARG A 101 -10.34 -11.38 -13.05
C ARG A 101 -10.62 -9.98 -13.56
N VAL A 102 -10.57 -8.99 -12.67
CA VAL A 102 -10.72 -7.57 -13.03
C VAL A 102 -9.63 -7.16 -14.02
N VAL A 103 -8.38 -7.56 -13.79
CA VAL A 103 -7.27 -7.28 -14.70
C VAL A 103 -7.42 -8.01 -16.04
N ALA A 104 -7.86 -9.26 -16.03
CA ALA A 104 -8.14 -10.00 -17.25
C ALA A 104 -9.24 -9.32 -18.10
N ASP A 105 -10.32 -8.85 -17.47
CA ASP A 105 -11.40 -8.16 -18.16
C ASP A 105 -10.99 -6.78 -18.66
N LEU A 106 -10.18 -6.05 -17.88
CA LEU A 106 -9.58 -4.80 -18.31
C LEU A 106 -8.69 -5.00 -19.54
N ARG A 107 -7.80 -6.00 -19.51
CA ARG A 107 -6.93 -6.33 -20.64
C ARG A 107 -7.73 -6.70 -21.89
N LYS A 108 -8.80 -7.49 -21.73
CA LYS A 108 -9.71 -7.82 -22.85
C LYS A 108 -10.42 -6.59 -23.40
N ALA A 109 -10.90 -5.70 -22.54
CA ALA A 109 -11.59 -4.48 -22.95
C ALA A 109 -10.67 -3.52 -23.71
N VAL A 110 -9.45 -3.31 -23.20
CA VAL A 110 -8.43 -2.50 -23.86
C VAL A 110 -8.01 -3.14 -25.18
N HIS A 111 -7.73 -4.45 -25.18
CA HIS A 111 -7.35 -5.15 -26.40
C HIS A 111 -8.42 -5.04 -27.49
N ARG A 112 -9.70 -5.25 -27.15
CA ARG A 112 -10.81 -5.08 -28.09
C ARG A 112 -10.90 -3.66 -28.64
N HIS A 113 -10.64 -2.65 -27.83
CA HIS A 113 -10.65 -1.26 -28.29
C HIS A 113 -9.44 -0.94 -29.19
N LEU A 114 -8.25 -1.46 -28.88
CA LEU A 114 -7.07 -1.29 -29.72
C LEU A 114 -7.30 -1.81 -31.15
N LEU A 115 -8.03 -2.92 -31.29
CA LEU A 115 -8.39 -3.48 -32.60
C LEU A 115 -9.34 -2.60 -33.43
N THR A 116 -9.97 -1.58 -32.83
CA THR A 116 -10.87 -0.65 -33.54
C THR A 116 -10.20 0.68 -33.89
N LEU A 117 -8.93 0.89 -33.52
CA LEU A 117 -8.24 2.15 -33.75
C LEU A 117 -7.64 2.24 -35.16
N ASP A 118 -7.57 3.46 -35.67
CA ASP A 118 -6.95 3.74 -36.98
C ASP A 118 -5.45 3.43 -36.97
N PRO A 119 -4.87 3.03 -38.12
CA PRO A 119 -3.44 2.76 -38.24
C PRO A 119 -2.53 3.90 -37.76
N VAL A 120 -2.96 5.16 -37.93
CA VAL A 120 -2.23 6.37 -37.49
C VAL A 120 -1.89 6.32 -36.00
N PHE A 121 -2.77 5.76 -35.17
CA PHE A 121 -2.51 5.62 -33.74
C PHE A 121 -1.26 4.77 -33.46
N PHE A 122 -1.01 3.74 -34.28
CA PHE A 122 0.12 2.82 -34.13
C PHE A 122 1.42 3.36 -34.75
N GLU A 123 1.35 4.42 -35.57
CA GLU A 123 2.52 5.16 -36.03
C GLU A 123 3.06 6.08 -34.92
N GLU A 124 2.16 6.68 -34.15
CA GLU A 124 2.51 7.54 -33.00
C GLU A 124 2.84 6.73 -31.73
N ASN A 125 2.18 5.58 -31.52
CA ASN A 125 2.33 4.76 -30.33
C ASN A 125 2.90 3.38 -30.68
N ARG A 126 4.13 3.11 -30.22
CA ARG A 126 4.81 1.85 -30.54
C ARG A 126 4.05 0.64 -29.96
N PRO A 127 3.75 -0.40 -30.76
CA PRO A 127 3.07 -1.59 -30.26
C PRO A 127 3.74 -2.26 -29.05
N ALA A 128 5.08 -2.25 -29.01
CA ALA A 128 5.84 -2.76 -27.87
C ALA A 128 5.60 -1.97 -26.57
N GLU A 129 5.40 -0.65 -26.67
CA GLU A 129 5.06 0.19 -25.52
C GLU A 129 3.64 -0.11 -25.03
N ILE A 130 2.68 -0.26 -25.95
CA ILE A 130 1.30 -0.62 -25.62
C ILE A 130 1.25 -1.97 -24.91
N ALA A 131 1.95 -2.98 -25.43
CA ALA A 131 2.03 -4.31 -24.82
C ALA A 131 2.70 -4.27 -23.43
N SER A 132 3.73 -3.43 -23.27
CA SER A 132 4.37 -3.20 -21.98
C SER A 132 3.38 -2.62 -20.97
N ARG A 133 2.70 -1.52 -21.29
CA ARG A 133 1.68 -0.89 -20.42
C ARG A 133 0.51 -1.82 -20.12
N LEU A 134 0.05 -2.59 -21.10
CA LEU A 134 -1.02 -3.58 -20.92
C LEU A 134 -0.62 -4.65 -19.89
N THR A 135 0.67 -4.87 -19.65
CA THR A 135 1.19 -5.82 -18.67
C THR A 135 1.56 -5.13 -17.36
N SER A 136 2.46 -4.14 -17.39
CA SER A 136 3.00 -3.47 -16.19
C SER A 136 1.97 -2.63 -15.47
N ASP A 137 1.25 -1.78 -16.19
CA ASP A 137 0.35 -0.80 -15.57
C ASP A 137 -0.90 -1.52 -15.03
N THR A 138 -1.34 -2.56 -15.72
CA THR A 138 -2.44 -3.40 -15.23
C THR A 138 -2.05 -4.25 -14.03
N ALA A 139 -0.78 -4.65 -13.87
CA ALA A 139 -0.31 -5.31 -12.64
C ALA A 139 -0.37 -4.36 -11.43
N VAL A 140 -0.11 -3.05 -11.62
CA VAL A 140 -0.32 -2.05 -10.56
C VAL A 140 -1.80 -1.95 -10.21
N ILE A 141 -2.70 -2.00 -11.20
CA ILE A 141 -4.15 -2.02 -10.96
C ILE A 141 -4.55 -3.27 -10.15
N GLU A 142 -4.00 -4.44 -10.49
CA GLU A 142 -4.19 -5.68 -9.72
C GLU A 142 -3.80 -5.49 -8.26
N GLN A 143 -2.61 -4.93 -8.00
CA GLN A 143 -2.11 -4.69 -6.65
C GLN A 143 -3.02 -3.72 -5.86
N VAL A 144 -3.62 -2.74 -6.53
CA VAL A 144 -4.56 -1.80 -5.90
C VAL A 144 -5.87 -2.51 -5.53
N VAL A 145 -6.44 -3.28 -6.47
CA VAL A 145 -7.74 -3.96 -6.31
C VAL A 145 -7.67 -5.13 -5.35
N ALA A 146 -6.68 -6.02 -5.51
CA ALA A 146 -6.50 -7.18 -4.65
C ALA A 146 -5.93 -6.77 -3.30
N THR A 147 -4.72 -6.22 -3.27
CA THR A 147 -3.98 -6.11 -2.00
C THR A 147 -4.30 -4.82 -1.26
N SER A 148 -4.14 -3.67 -1.91
CA SER A 148 -4.14 -2.38 -1.23
C SER A 148 -5.52 -2.03 -0.67
N ALA A 149 -6.58 -2.21 -1.46
CA ALA A 149 -7.96 -1.97 -1.02
C ALA A 149 -8.36 -2.91 0.13
N SER A 150 -8.03 -4.20 0.03
CA SER A 150 -8.33 -5.18 1.09
C SER A 150 -7.60 -4.86 2.39
N LEU A 151 -6.32 -4.47 2.30
CA LEU A 151 -5.53 -4.08 3.46
C LEU A 151 -6.05 -2.79 4.10
N ALA A 152 -6.41 -1.80 3.29
CA ALA A 152 -7.01 -0.55 3.78
C ALA A 152 -8.33 -0.81 4.52
N LEU A 153 -9.22 -1.63 3.93
CA LEU A 153 -10.49 -1.98 4.55
C LEU A 153 -10.30 -2.76 5.85
N ARG A 154 -9.38 -3.74 5.86
CA ARG A 154 -9.01 -4.47 7.07
C ARG A 154 -8.48 -3.53 8.15
N ASN A 155 -7.56 -2.64 7.82
CA ASN A 155 -6.97 -1.72 8.78
C ASN A 155 -7.99 -0.72 9.32
N ALA A 156 -8.91 -0.24 8.48
CA ALA A 156 -10.02 0.59 8.91
C ALA A 156 -10.95 -0.17 9.88
N ALA A 157 -11.34 -1.40 9.53
CA ALA A 157 -12.16 -2.25 10.40
C ALA A 157 -11.46 -2.56 11.73
N MET A 158 -10.18 -2.89 11.71
CA MET A 158 -9.36 -3.16 12.90
C MET A 158 -9.19 -1.90 13.75
N GLY A 159 -8.95 -0.74 13.14
CA GLY A 159 -8.80 0.53 13.84
C GLY A 159 -10.10 0.96 14.53
N LEU A 160 -11.20 0.98 13.77
CA LEU A 160 -12.52 1.35 14.30
C LEU A 160 -12.99 0.34 15.35
N GLY A 161 -12.96 -0.96 15.03
CA GLY A 161 -13.35 -2.02 15.95
C GLY A 161 -12.49 -2.03 17.20
N GLY A 162 -11.16 -1.91 17.06
CA GLY A 162 -10.23 -1.86 18.18
C GLY A 162 -10.50 -0.69 19.12
N ILE A 163 -10.69 0.52 18.57
CA ILE A 163 -11.03 1.71 19.38
C ILE A 163 -12.35 1.49 20.14
N ILE A 164 -13.39 0.99 19.48
CA ILE A 164 -14.69 0.70 20.11
C ILE A 164 -14.51 -0.32 21.25
N LEU A 165 -13.78 -1.41 21.01
CA LEU A 165 -13.53 -2.42 22.03
C LEU A 165 -12.76 -1.84 23.22
N MET A 166 -11.70 -1.07 22.98
CA MET A 166 -10.90 -0.46 24.05
C MET A 166 -11.71 0.54 24.88
N PHE A 167 -12.56 1.36 24.26
CA PHE A 167 -13.43 2.29 24.98
C PHE A 167 -14.42 1.57 25.88
N ASN A 168 -14.95 0.42 25.45
CA ASN A 168 -15.86 -0.38 26.27
C ASN A 168 -15.15 -1.01 27.49
N GLU A 169 -13.89 -1.41 27.37
CA GLU A 169 -13.14 -2.03 28.48
C GLU A 169 -12.56 -1.00 29.45
N ALA A 170 -11.96 0.08 28.94
CA ALA A 170 -11.28 1.10 29.76
C ALA A 170 -11.34 2.49 29.10
N PRO A 171 -12.44 3.26 29.25
CA PRO A 171 -12.62 4.51 28.53
C PRO A 171 -11.61 5.59 28.94
N LYS A 172 -11.23 5.66 30.22
CA LYS A 172 -10.25 6.64 30.73
C LYS A 172 -8.86 6.43 30.12
N LEU A 173 -8.37 5.18 30.11
CA LEU A 173 -7.06 4.84 29.54
C LEU A 173 -7.07 5.02 28.02
N THR A 174 -8.12 4.59 27.34
CA THR A 174 -8.28 4.76 25.89
C THR A 174 -8.27 6.24 25.49
N GLY A 175 -9.01 7.09 26.21
CA GLY A 175 -9.01 8.54 25.98
C GLY A 175 -7.64 9.19 26.18
N LEU A 176 -6.91 8.77 27.23
CA LEU A 176 -5.54 9.24 27.45
C LEU A 176 -4.60 8.83 26.31
N MET A 177 -4.68 7.58 25.86
CA MET A 177 -3.87 7.09 24.73
C MET A 177 -4.18 7.84 23.43
N LEU A 178 -5.44 8.16 23.17
CA LEU A 178 -5.84 8.94 22.00
C LEU A 178 -5.32 10.38 22.02
N LEU A 179 -4.92 10.91 23.18
CA LEU A 179 -4.25 12.21 23.31
C LEU A 179 -2.73 12.07 23.20
N VAL A 180 -2.14 11.08 23.89
CA VAL A 180 -0.70 10.84 23.91
C VAL A 180 -0.16 10.43 22.53
N ILE A 181 -0.90 9.65 21.75
CA ILE A 181 -0.46 9.21 20.42
C ILE A 181 -0.27 10.42 19.47
N PRO A 182 -1.26 11.32 19.25
CA PRO A 182 -1.05 12.52 18.46
C PRO A 182 0.05 13.42 19.03
N LEU A 183 0.11 13.59 20.35
CA LEU A 183 1.12 14.43 21.01
C LEU A 183 2.55 13.95 20.73
N THR A 184 2.76 12.63 20.68
CA THR A 184 4.07 12.02 20.36
C THR A 184 4.33 11.93 18.85
N MET A 185 3.30 11.68 18.04
CA MET A 185 3.41 11.60 16.57
C MET A 185 3.65 12.95 15.91
N LEU A 186 3.04 14.03 16.39
CA LEU A 186 3.15 15.36 15.79
C LEU A 186 4.59 15.86 15.65
N PRO A 187 5.45 15.84 16.69
CA PRO A 187 6.85 16.24 16.54
C PRO A 187 7.59 15.31 15.58
N ILE A 188 7.37 14.00 15.65
CA ILE A 188 8.01 13.02 14.74
C ILE A 188 7.67 13.35 13.28
N ILE A 189 6.41 13.67 12.98
CA ILE A 189 5.96 14.04 11.63
C ILE A 189 6.58 15.37 11.18
N VAL A 190 6.59 16.39 12.05
CA VAL A 190 7.14 17.71 11.73
C VAL A 190 8.65 17.63 11.47
N LEU A 191 9.39 17.01 12.38
CA LEU A 191 10.83 16.78 12.22
C LEU A 191 11.12 15.89 11.01
N GLY A 192 10.37 14.82 10.81
CA GLY A 192 10.51 13.93 9.66
C GLY A 192 10.30 14.64 8.32
N ARG A 193 9.33 15.55 8.22
CA ARG A 193 9.14 16.39 7.03
C ARG A 193 10.34 17.31 6.77
N ARG A 194 10.90 17.90 7.83
CA ARG A 194 12.08 18.76 7.72
C ARG A 194 13.31 17.96 7.26
N VAL A 195 13.56 16.80 7.85
CA VAL A 195 14.64 15.89 7.45
C VAL A 195 14.48 15.50 5.99
N ARG A 196 13.27 15.12 5.56
CA ARG A 196 13.01 14.77 4.15
C ARG A 196 13.32 15.92 3.19
N GLY A 197 13.03 17.16 3.57
CA GLY A 197 13.39 18.35 2.80
C GLY A 197 14.91 18.53 2.65
N VAL A 198 15.64 18.42 3.77
CA VAL A 198 17.11 18.51 3.75
C VAL A 198 17.73 17.37 2.94
N SER A 199 17.29 16.13 3.14
CA SER A 199 17.75 14.97 2.37
C SER A 199 17.56 15.16 0.86
N ARG A 200 16.41 15.71 0.44
CA ARG A 200 16.18 16.03 -0.98
C ARG A 200 17.18 17.04 -1.51
N SER A 201 17.42 18.13 -0.78
CA SER A 201 18.40 19.15 -1.20
C SER A 201 19.82 18.61 -1.30
N SER A 202 20.21 17.68 -0.40
CA SER A 202 21.50 17.00 -0.48
C SER A 202 21.59 16.06 -1.68
N GLN A 203 20.52 15.29 -1.96
CA GLN A 203 20.45 14.44 -3.14
C GLN A 203 20.53 15.25 -4.45
N ASP A 204 19.86 16.39 -4.52
CA ASP A 204 19.91 17.29 -5.68
C ASP A 204 21.34 17.83 -5.90
N ARG A 205 22.08 18.14 -4.83
CA ARG A 205 23.50 18.55 -4.91
C ARG A 205 24.40 17.42 -5.41
N ILE A 206 24.22 16.21 -4.89
CA ILE A 206 24.97 15.02 -5.35
C ILE A 206 24.69 14.76 -6.84
N ALA A 207 23.43 14.86 -7.27
CA ALA A 207 23.07 14.72 -8.68
C ALA A 207 23.77 15.77 -9.56
N GLY A 208 23.82 17.02 -9.11
CA GLY A 208 24.54 18.09 -9.81
C GLY A 208 26.04 17.81 -9.95
N LEU A 209 26.70 17.32 -8.89
CA LEU A 209 28.11 16.89 -8.96
C LEU A 209 28.30 15.73 -9.94
N GLY A 210 27.37 14.76 -9.96
CA GLY A 210 27.37 13.66 -10.91
C GLY A 210 27.25 14.13 -12.36
N THR A 211 26.39 15.11 -12.63
CA THR A 211 26.28 15.73 -13.96
C THR A 211 27.58 16.42 -14.36
N MET A 212 28.18 17.23 -13.48
CA MET A 212 29.45 17.89 -13.76
C MET A 212 30.57 16.89 -14.06
N ALA A 213 30.70 15.84 -13.25
CA ALA A 213 31.68 14.80 -13.48
C ALA A 213 31.45 14.08 -14.83
N ALA A 214 30.19 13.77 -15.18
CA ALA A 214 29.86 13.16 -16.45
C ALA A 214 30.19 14.06 -17.65
N GLU A 215 29.97 15.37 -17.55
CA GLU A 215 30.35 16.35 -18.58
C GLU A 215 31.86 16.43 -18.75
N VAL A 216 32.62 16.56 -17.66
CA VAL A 216 34.09 16.65 -17.71
C VAL A 216 34.72 15.36 -18.24
N LEU A 217 34.27 14.19 -17.75
CA LEU A 217 34.78 12.90 -18.22
C LEU A 217 34.35 12.61 -19.66
N GLY A 218 33.13 12.98 -20.05
CA GLY A 218 32.67 12.87 -21.44
C GLY A 218 33.49 13.75 -22.40
N ALA A 219 33.94 14.91 -21.92
CA ALA A 219 34.79 15.85 -22.67
C ALA A 219 36.29 15.70 -22.37
N ILE A 220 36.75 14.59 -21.77
CA ILE A 220 38.11 14.47 -21.24
C ILE A 220 39.19 14.73 -22.30
N LYS A 221 38.95 14.30 -23.55
CA LYS A 221 39.87 14.57 -24.67
C LYS A 221 40.03 16.06 -24.95
N ILE A 222 38.95 16.85 -24.84
CA ILE A 222 38.97 18.29 -25.04
C ILE A 222 39.70 18.95 -23.87
N VAL A 223 39.40 18.54 -22.64
CA VAL A 223 40.06 19.07 -21.42
C VAL A 223 41.57 18.87 -21.51
N GLN A 224 42.03 17.67 -21.90
CA GLN A 224 43.45 17.36 -22.05
C GLN A 224 44.11 18.04 -23.26
N ALA A 225 43.39 18.15 -24.39
CA ALA A 225 43.91 18.83 -25.59
C ALA A 225 44.22 20.32 -25.35
N PHE A 226 43.48 20.98 -24.44
CA PHE A 226 43.69 22.37 -24.06
C PHE A 226 44.43 22.53 -22.71
N THR A 227 44.95 21.44 -22.14
CA THR A 227 45.68 21.42 -20.85
C THR A 227 44.91 22.12 -19.72
N GLN A 228 43.59 21.85 -19.62
CA GLN A 228 42.68 22.47 -18.66
C GLN A 228 42.39 21.59 -17.42
N GLU A 229 43.15 20.52 -17.20
CA GLU A 229 42.91 19.56 -16.10
C GLU A 229 42.94 20.25 -14.73
N GLY A 230 43.90 21.14 -14.50
CA GLY A 230 44.01 21.89 -13.25
C GLY A 230 42.83 22.84 -13.00
N ARG A 231 42.24 23.39 -14.08
CA ARG A 231 41.06 24.26 -14.00
C ARG A 231 39.81 23.46 -13.66
N GLU A 232 39.58 22.32 -14.32
CA GLU A 232 38.43 21.45 -14.01
C GLU A 232 38.58 20.77 -12.64
N ALA A 233 39.81 20.52 -12.17
CA ALA A 233 40.05 19.97 -10.83
C ALA A 233 39.75 20.96 -9.68
N ALA A 234 39.80 22.27 -9.94
CA ALA A 234 39.54 23.31 -8.95
C ALA A 234 38.07 23.78 -8.92
N ARG A 235 37.23 23.24 -9.81
CA ARG A 235 35.84 23.63 -10.02
C ARG A 235 34.87 22.85 -9.12
#